data_AF-A0A9N8EZ68-F1
#
_entry.id   AF-A0A9N8EZ68-F1
#
_cell.length_a   1.000
_cell.length_b   1.000
_cell.length_c   1.000
_cell.angle_alpha   90.00
_cell.angle_beta   90.00
_cell.angle_gamma   90.00
#
_symmetry.space_group_name_H-M   'P 1'
#
loop_
_entity.id
_entity.type
_entity.pdbx_description
1 polymer ?
#
loop_
_entity_poly.entity_id
_entity_poly.type
_entity_poly.pdbx_seq_one_letter_code
_entity_poly.pdbx_strand_id
1 'polypeptide(L)'
;MSEGESSGDELSGLSGFFFYVFIVHPCTAWILRPGRFERKKSIMYAIAFLAAIAAIKTGLEMQQKGPNYYNLLGVTRESNPLEIKRAYKRLSLQLHPDKNPSPDATDKFDAVKQAYDALMDMEFREVYNKFGKEGIKANKRYDETQFLLELAIFYISWGMMVFMLTLGKRSGEARNWCFTGMVVMLVVEVTMMTSSTNPIPTWLFPALTEHEVVWLLHNLFPAFMNGCRSLGAYLYVDLDAQTRQLLVALQEQNKDMLLVLRDIQIGVQTVQAHGWGGGGRAAATGDVAAAGGGAIPRATPTGKLKELQDRLRSSNTNVAQAVQQINGQPNKSSNMGFYLMILGYIVVAYLFQ
;
A
#
# COMPACT_ATOMS: atom_id res chain seq x y z
N MET A 1 43.08 3.02 -5.12
CA MET A 1 42.38 3.61 -3.97
C MET A 1 40.91 3.74 -4.36
N SER A 2 40.14 2.66 -4.30
CA SER A 2 38.75 2.62 -4.76
C SER A 2 37.90 1.56 -4.02
N GLU A 3 38.20 1.33 -2.73
CA GLU A 3 37.43 0.43 -1.87
C GLU A 3 36.33 1.18 -1.07
N GLY A 4 36.04 2.44 -1.40
CA GLY A 4 35.11 3.29 -0.66
C GLY A 4 33.72 3.48 -1.29
N GLU A 5 33.43 2.91 -2.46
CA GLU A 5 32.20 3.23 -3.21
C GLU A 5 31.02 2.31 -2.80
N SER A 6 31.26 1.02 -2.55
CA SER A 6 30.21 0.04 -2.18
C SER A 6 29.61 0.26 -0.77
N SER A 7 30.39 0.77 0.18
CA SER A 7 29.90 1.05 1.55
C SER A 7 29.04 2.31 1.62
N GLY A 8 29.15 3.22 0.64
CA GLY A 8 28.31 4.41 0.54
C GLY A 8 26.85 4.08 0.24
N ASP A 9 26.59 3.06 -0.56
CA ASP A 9 25.25 2.71 -1.02
C ASP A 9 24.42 2.00 0.06
N GLU A 10 25.02 1.12 0.87
CA GLU A 10 24.34 0.50 2.02
C GLU A 10 23.99 1.52 3.11
N LEU A 11 24.90 2.46 3.39
CA LEU A 11 24.67 3.60 4.29
C LEU A 11 23.62 4.57 3.71
N SER A 12 23.53 4.71 2.39
CA SER A 12 22.49 5.53 1.72
C SER A 12 21.09 4.92 1.88
N GLY A 13 20.96 3.59 1.80
CA GLY A 13 19.68 2.89 1.98
C GLY A 13 19.17 3.01 3.42
N LEU A 14 20.05 2.83 4.40
CA LEU A 14 19.73 2.91 5.82
C LEU A 14 19.46 4.37 6.27
N SER A 15 20.26 5.33 5.81
CA SER A 15 20.03 6.76 6.07
C SER A 15 18.75 7.25 5.39
N GLY A 16 18.47 6.79 4.17
CA GLY A 16 17.21 7.03 3.47
C GLY A 16 16.01 6.48 4.25
N PHE A 17 16.12 5.26 4.79
CA PHE A 17 15.09 4.70 5.66
C PHE A 17 14.83 5.57 6.90
N PHE A 18 15.87 5.98 7.62
CA PHE A 18 15.72 6.84 8.80
C PHE A 18 15.11 8.20 8.46
N PHE A 19 15.45 8.78 7.31
CA PHE A 19 14.79 9.98 6.81
C PHE A 19 13.27 9.77 6.65
N TYR A 20 12.84 8.67 6.06
CA TYR A 20 11.41 8.37 5.92
C TYR A 20 10.71 8.10 7.25
N VAL A 21 11.38 7.44 8.19
CA VAL A 21 10.83 7.12 9.52
C VAL A 21 10.73 8.35 10.42
N PHE A 22 11.78 9.17 10.48
CA PHE A 22 11.87 10.27 11.45
C PHE A 22 11.37 11.61 10.92
N ILE A 23 11.39 11.85 9.60
CA ILE A 23 10.99 13.13 9.02
C ILE A 23 9.70 12.97 8.24
N VAL A 24 9.67 12.08 7.25
CA VAL A 24 8.54 11.98 6.32
C VAL A 24 7.29 11.43 7.02
N HIS A 25 7.44 10.44 7.89
CA HIS A 25 6.30 9.84 8.59
C HIS A 25 5.59 10.81 9.56
N PRO A 26 6.27 11.55 10.45
CA PRO A 26 5.61 12.57 11.25
C PRO A 26 4.90 13.64 10.41
N CYS A 27 5.51 14.09 9.32
CA CYS A 27 4.90 15.07 8.42
C CYS A 27 3.65 14.53 7.71
N THR A 28 3.68 13.31 7.17
CA THR A 28 2.50 12.68 6.55
C THR A 28 1.40 12.43 7.57
N ALA A 29 1.74 12.00 8.79
CA ALA A 29 0.79 11.83 9.88
C ALA A 29 0.14 13.16 10.30
N TRP A 30 0.89 14.25 10.26
CA TRP A 30 0.37 15.60 10.52
C TRP A 30 -0.62 16.05 9.43
N ILE A 31 -0.32 15.80 8.15
CA ILE A 31 -1.22 16.11 7.02
C ILE A 31 -2.52 15.29 7.11
N LEU A 32 -2.40 14.01 7.47
CA LEU A 32 -3.51 13.05 7.56
C LEU A 32 -4.23 13.07 8.92
N ARG A 33 -4.02 14.10 9.74
CA ARG A 33 -4.70 14.21 11.03
C ARG A 33 -6.23 14.35 10.83
N PRO A 34 -7.06 13.52 11.48
CA PRO A 34 -8.51 13.61 11.33
C PRO A 34 -9.03 14.97 11.81
N GLY A 35 -9.91 15.59 11.01
CA GLY A 35 -10.54 16.88 11.31
C GLY A 35 -9.76 18.13 10.85
N ARG A 36 -8.56 18.00 10.28
CA ARG A 36 -7.79 19.17 9.80
C ARG A 36 -8.24 19.63 8.41
N PHE A 37 -8.39 18.71 7.47
CA PHE A 37 -8.89 18.97 6.13
C PHE A 37 -9.99 17.98 5.75
N GLU A 38 -10.72 18.30 4.69
CA GLU A 38 -11.66 17.39 4.06
C GLU A 38 -10.92 16.13 3.56
N ARG A 39 -11.53 14.94 3.74
CA ARG A 39 -10.88 13.64 3.48
C ARG A 39 -10.19 13.55 2.12
N LYS A 40 -10.83 14.06 1.06
CA LYS A 40 -10.27 14.08 -0.30
C LYS A 40 -9.04 14.97 -0.41
N LYS A 41 -9.05 16.16 0.22
CA LYS A 41 -7.95 17.12 0.21
C LYS A 41 -6.76 16.63 1.04
N SER A 42 -7.00 16.04 2.21
CA SER A 42 -5.96 15.40 3.03
C SER A 42 -5.18 14.35 2.25
N ILE A 43 -5.87 13.46 1.53
CA ILE A 43 -5.24 12.42 0.72
C ILE A 43 -4.42 13.05 -0.42
N MET A 44 -4.99 14.03 -1.13
CA MET A 44 -4.29 14.72 -2.21
C MET A 44 -3.01 15.41 -1.73
N TYR A 45 -3.06 16.14 -0.60
CA TYR A 45 -1.88 16.79 -0.04
C TYR A 45 -0.83 15.80 0.44
N ALA A 46 -1.24 14.66 1.03
CA ALA A 46 -0.31 13.63 1.45
C ALA A 46 0.40 12.98 0.25
N ILE A 47 -0.33 12.67 -0.82
CA ILE A 47 0.25 12.12 -2.06
C ILE A 47 1.18 13.14 -2.70
N ALA A 48 0.77 14.41 -2.82
CA ALA A 48 1.59 15.47 -3.39
C ALA A 48 2.89 15.70 -2.58
N PHE A 49 2.79 15.69 -1.24
CA PHE A 49 3.95 15.80 -0.35
C PHE A 49 4.93 14.64 -0.53
N LEU A 50 4.44 13.40 -0.54
CA LEU A 50 5.26 12.21 -0.75
C LEU A 50 5.92 12.21 -2.13
N ALA A 51 5.16 12.57 -3.18
CA ALA A 51 5.69 12.67 -4.54
C ALA A 51 6.76 13.76 -4.66
N ALA A 52 6.57 14.92 -4.02
CA ALA A 52 7.55 16.00 -4.02
C ALA A 52 8.85 15.57 -3.31
N ILE A 53 8.75 14.94 -2.14
CA ILE A 53 9.93 14.44 -1.41
C ILE A 53 10.66 13.36 -2.21
N ALA A 54 9.92 12.41 -2.78
CA ALA A 54 10.49 11.35 -3.61
C ALA A 54 11.21 11.95 -4.83
N ALA A 55 10.61 12.94 -5.51
CA ALA A 55 11.22 13.62 -6.65
C ALA A 55 12.49 14.40 -6.27
N ILE A 56 12.46 15.14 -5.16
CA ILE A 56 13.63 15.89 -4.67
C ILE A 56 14.76 14.93 -4.29
N LYS A 57 14.48 13.88 -3.51
CA LYS A 57 15.47 12.88 -3.09
C LYS A 57 16.08 12.19 -4.31
N THR A 58 15.23 11.70 -5.20
CA THR A 58 15.66 11.03 -6.45
C THR A 58 16.52 11.98 -7.30
N GLY A 59 16.12 13.25 -7.44
CA GLY A 59 16.88 14.24 -8.19
C GLY A 59 18.26 14.52 -7.59
N LEU A 60 18.35 14.61 -6.25
CA LEU A 60 19.63 14.81 -5.55
C LEU A 60 20.56 13.60 -5.71
N GLU A 61 20.03 12.39 -5.60
CA GLU A 61 20.83 11.18 -5.75
C GLU A 61 21.25 10.92 -7.21
N MET A 62 20.39 11.27 -8.16
CA MET A 62 20.73 11.22 -9.58
C MET A 62 21.90 12.16 -9.93
N GLN A 63 22.00 13.32 -9.26
CA GLN A 63 23.15 14.21 -9.43
C GLN A 63 24.46 13.59 -8.90
N GLN A 64 24.39 12.77 -7.85
CA GLN A 64 25.58 12.15 -7.25
C GLN A 64 26.10 10.95 -8.06
N LYS A 65 25.21 10.19 -8.73
CA LYS A 65 25.58 8.97 -9.47
C LYS A 65 26.42 9.21 -10.74
N GLY A 66 26.51 10.46 -11.18
CA GLY A 66 27.27 10.87 -12.36
C GLY A 66 26.64 10.41 -13.70
N PRO A 67 27.13 10.90 -14.84
CA PRO A 67 26.55 10.60 -16.15
C PRO A 67 26.78 9.13 -16.57
N ASN A 68 25.77 8.57 -17.26
CA ASN A 68 25.83 7.28 -17.96
C ASN A 68 26.82 7.31 -19.13
N TYR A 69 27.31 6.15 -19.56
CA TYR A 69 28.22 6.04 -20.71
C TYR A 69 27.59 6.56 -22.01
N TYR A 70 26.29 6.33 -22.22
CA TYR A 70 25.55 6.90 -23.34
C TYR A 70 25.52 8.45 -23.28
N ASN A 71 25.22 9.01 -22.11
CA ASN A 71 25.20 10.46 -21.88
C ASN A 71 26.60 11.08 -21.99
N LEU A 72 27.63 10.35 -21.55
CA LEU A 72 29.02 10.77 -21.58
C LEU A 72 29.58 10.83 -23.02
N LEU A 73 29.17 9.89 -23.89
CA LEU A 73 29.48 9.93 -25.32
C LEU A 73 28.53 10.85 -26.12
N GLY A 74 27.39 11.23 -25.54
CA GLY A 74 26.34 12.01 -26.22
C GLY A 74 25.64 11.22 -27.32
N VAL A 75 25.41 9.93 -27.10
CA VAL A 75 24.78 8.99 -28.04
C VAL A 75 23.54 8.35 -27.39
N THR A 76 22.62 7.85 -28.21
CA THR A 76 21.43 7.15 -27.73
C THR A 76 21.71 5.67 -27.47
N ARG A 77 20.84 5.01 -26.70
CA ARG A 77 20.92 3.56 -26.48
C ARG A 77 20.78 2.73 -27.75
N GLU A 78 20.18 3.30 -28.80
CA GLU A 78 19.99 2.67 -30.11
C GLU A 78 21.13 2.98 -31.10
N SER A 79 22.13 3.76 -30.68
CA SER A 79 23.21 4.19 -31.57
C SER A 79 24.04 3.01 -32.08
N ASN A 80 24.32 3.04 -33.38
CA ASN A 80 25.08 2.01 -34.09
C ASN A 80 26.58 2.11 -33.71
N PRO A 81 27.34 0.99 -33.65
CA PRO A 81 28.80 1.01 -33.49
C PRO A 81 29.56 2.10 -34.27
N LEU A 82 29.13 2.42 -35.51
CA LEU A 82 29.75 3.52 -36.27
C LEU A 82 29.54 4.90 -35.63
N GLU A 83 28.38 5.16 -35.07
CA GLU A 83 28.04 6.43 -34.41
C GLU A 83 28.80 6.57 -33.10
N ILE A 84 28.89 5.48 -32.33
CA ILE A 84 29.67 5.41 -31.09
C ILE A 84 31.14 5.73 -31.37
N LYS A 85 31.72 5.12 -32.41
CA LYS A 85 33.10 5.39 -32.84
C LYS A 85 33.32 6.83 -33.30
N ARG A 86 32.36 7.42 -34.03
CA ARG A 86 32.41 8.83 -34.44
C ARG A 86 32.35 9.78 -33.25
N ALA A 87 31.46 9.51 -32.30
CA ALA A 87 31.30 10.29 -31.08
C ALA A 87 32.57 10.25 -30.21
N TYR A 88 33.13 9.05 -30.00
CA TYR A 88 34.40 8.87 -29.30
C TYR A 88 35.52 9.67 -29.98
N LYS A 89 35.73 9.52 -31.30
CA LYS A 89 36.78 10.24 -32.03
C LYS A 89 36.67 11.77 -31.85
N ARG A 90 35.45 12.32 -31.87
CA ARG A 90 35.21 13.75 -31.65
C ARG A 90 35.58 14.17 -30.23
N LEU A 91 35.13 13.42 -29.22
CA LEU A 91 35.36 13.73 -27.81
C LEU A 91 36.82 13.54 -27.40
N SER A 92 37.49 12.48 -27.88
CA SER A 92 38.91 12.22 -27.62
C SER A 92 39.81 13.36 -28.14
N LEU A 93 39.47 13.96 -29.27
CA LEU A 93 40.24 15.10 -29.81
C LEU A 93 40.04 16.39 -28.99
N GLN A 94 38.87 16.56 -28.38
CA GLN A 94 38.53 17.72 -27.56
C GLN A 94 39.07 17.61 -26.13
N LEU A 95 39.06 16.40 -25.57
CA LEU A 95 39.47 16.10 -24.18
C LEU A 95 40.92 15.61 -24.06
N HIS A 96 41.69 15.60 -25.15
CA HIS A 96 43.07 15.14 -25.12
C HIS A 96 43.90 15.98 -24.13
N PRO A 97 44.64 15.37 -23.19
CA PRO A 97 45.38 16.10 -22.15
C PRO A 97 46.41 17.09 -22.73
N ASP A 98 47.03 16.77 -23.87
CA ASP A 98 47.95 17.71 -24.54
C ASP A 98 47.28 18.97 -25.11
N LYS A 99 45.99 18.91 -25.43
CA LYS A 99 45.26 20.03 -26.06
C LYS A 99 44.38 20.77 -25.05
N ASN A 100 44.06 20.16 -23.93
CA ASN A 100 43.20 20.72 -22.90
C ASN A 100 43.97 20.86 -21.58
N PRO A 101 44.39 22.09 -21.20
CA PRO A 101 45.16 22.33 -19.98
C PRO A 101 44.31 22.28 -18.69
N SER A 102 43.07 21.79 -18.75
CA SER A 102 42.22 21.62 -17.57
C SER A 102 42.74 20.50 -16.67
N PRO A 103 42.76 20.67 -15.34
CA PRO A 103 43.17 19.62 -14.41
C PRO A 103 42.29 18.35 -14.50
N ASP A 104 41.04 18.49 -14.95
CA ASP A 104 40.10 17.36 -15.08
C ASP A 104 40.16 16.69 -16.47
N ALA A 105 41.04 17.14 -17.37
CA ALA A 105 41.05 16.64 -18.76
C ALA A 105 41.38 15.15 -18.82
N THR A 106 42.33 14.69 -18.00
CA THR A 106 42.72 13.28 -17.89
C THR A 106 41.56 12.42 -17.42
N ASP A 107 40.88 12.80 -16.34
CA ASP A 107 39.77 12.04 -15.77
C ASP A 107 38.59 11.95 -16.74
N LYS A 108 38.26 13.05 -17.43
CA LYS A 108 37.21 13.08 -18.45
C LYS A 108 37.57 12.25 -19.68
N PHE A 109 38.84 12.27 -20.08
CA PHE A 109 39.33 11.45 -21.19
C PHE A 109 39.26 9.95 -20.85
N ASP A 110 39.68 9.57 -19.65
CA ASP A 110 39.63 8.19 -19.17
C ASP A 110 38.17 7.70 -19.04
N ALA A 111 37.26 8.54 -18.54
CA ALA A 111 35.84 8.21 -18.50
C ALA A 111 35.26 7.99 -19.91
N VAL A 112 35.63 8.83 -20.88
CA VAL A 112 35.17 8.72 -22.29
C VAL A 112 35.73 7.47 -22.96
N LYS A 113 36.97 7.12 -22.65
CA LYS A 113 37.60 5.89 -23.11
C LYS A 113 36.90 4.66 -22.54
N GLN A 114 36.67 4.62 -21.23
CA GLN A 114 35.93 3.52 -20.57
C GLN A 114 34.52 3.36 -21.16
N ALA A 115 33.82 4.46 -21.40
CA ALA A 115 32.49 4.43 -22.02
C ALA A 115 32.53 3.85 -23.44
N TYR A 116 33.55 4.20 -24.25
CA TYR A 116 33.72 3.64 -25.58
C TYR A 116 34.04 2.15 -25.53
N ASP A 117 35.00 1.74 -24.70
CA ASP A 117 35.41 0.33 -24.57
C ASP A 117 34.23 -0.55 -24.12
N ALA A 118 33.42 -0.06 -23.18
CA ALA A 118 32.21 -0.72 -22.69
C ALA A 118 31.08 -0.84 -23.75
N LEU A 119 30.87 0.20 -24.56
CA LEU A 119 29.73 0.27 -25.48
C LEU A 119 30.04 -0.29 -26.88
N MET A 120 31.32 -0.44 -27.23
CA MET A 120 31.76 -0.94 -28.54
C MET A 120 31.62 -2.46 -28.65
N ASP A 121 31.87 -3.19 -27.57
CA ASP A 121 31.70 -4.64 -27.50
C ASP A 121 30.24 -4.99 -27.13
N MET A 122 29.64 -5.94 -27.86
CA MET A 122 28.26 -6.36 -27.61
C MET A 122 28.09 -7.02 -26.24
N GLU A 123 29.06 -7.81 -25.78
CA GLU A 123 29.01 -8.50 -24.49
C GLU A 123 29.13 -7.50 -23.34
N PHE A 124 30.11 -6.59 -23.38
CA PHE A 124 30.26 -5.55 -22.36
C PHE A 124 29.11 -4.54 -22.37
N ARG A 125 28.51 -4.25 -23.53
CA ARG A 125 27.35 -3.36 -23.63
C ARG A 125 26.12 -3.97 -22.97
N GLU A 126 25.90 -5.28 -23.12
CA GLU A 126 24.81 -5.97 -22.44
C GLU A 126 25.00 -5.97 -20.92
N VAL A 127 26.20 -6.32 -20.46
CA VAL A 127 26.56 -6.28 -19.03
C VAL A 127 26.40 -4.87 -18.47
N TYR A 128 26.83 -3.84 -19.20
CA TYR A 128 26.65 -2.45 -18.80
C TYR A 128 25.18 -2.05 -18.68
N ASN A 129 24.35 -2.44 -19.65
CA ASN A 129 22.92 -2.10 -19.64
C ASN A 129 22.24 -2.68 -18.38
N LYS A 130 22.53 -3.94 -18.07
CA LYS A 130 21.92 -4.71 -16.97
C LYS A 130 22.48 -4.39 -15.59
N PHE A 131 23.77 -4.09 -15.49
CA PHE A 131 24.49 -4.00 -14.19
C PHE A 131 25.30 -2.71 -14.00
N GLY A 132 25.34 -1.83 -15.00
CA GLY A 132 26.04 -0.55 -14.90
C GLY A 132 27.57 -0.67 -14.84
N LYS A 133 28.21 0.35 -14.26
CA LYS A 133 29.68 0.48 -14.22
C LYS A 133 30.33 -0.59 -13.35
N GLU A 134 29.66 -0.99 -12.27
CA GLU A 134 30.10 -2.07 -11.38
C GLU A 134 30.13 -3.41 -12.11
N GLY A 135 29.13 -3.62 -12.98
CA GLY A 135 29.04 -4.66 -14.00
C GLY A 135 30.37 -4.95 -14.71
N ILE A 136 31.01 -3.89 -15.19
CA ILE A 136 32.20 -3.97 -16.04
C ILE A 136 33.49 -4.04 -15.23
N LYS A 137 33.57 -3.29 -14.12
CA LYS A 137 34.75 -3.25 -13.25
C LYS A 137 35.08 -4.64 -12.66
N ALA A 138 34.09 -5.49 -12.46
CA ALA A 138 34.27 -6.83 -11.90
C ALA A 138 35.11 -7.78 -12.79
N ASN A 139 35.33 -7.45 -14.08
CA ASN A 139 36.13 -8.19 -15.08
C ASN A 139 36.03 -9.73 -15.04
N LYS A 140 34.91 -10.23 -14.54
CA LYS A 140 34.59 -11.64 -14.40
C LYS A 140 33.13 -11.74 -14.75
N ARG A 141 32.87 -12.62 -15.70
CA ARG A 141 31.59 -13.29 -15.95
C ARG A 141 30.72 -13.20 -14.70
N TYR A 142 29.72 -12.32 -14.74
CA TYR A 142 28.80 -12.11 -13.63
C TYR A 142 28.30 -13.48 -13.18
N ASP A 143 28.61 -13.86 -11.93
CA ASP A 143 28.11 -15.12 -11.39
C ASP A 143 26.64 -14.88 -11.04
N GLU A 144 25.74 -15.50 -11.81
CA GLU A 144 24.28 -15.41 -11.61
C GLU A 144 23.89 -15.63 -10.15
N THR A 145 24.68 -16.41 -9.41
CA THR A 145 24.47 -16.68 -7.98
C THR A 145 24.65 -15.46 -7.07
N GLN A 146 25.62 -14.58 -7.35
CA GLN A 146 25.86 -13.37 -6.53
C GLN A 146 24.70 -12.39 -6.67
N PHE A 147 24.20 -12.21 -7.89
CA PHE A 147 23.03 -11.37 -8.13
C PHE A 147 21.78 -11.92 -7.44
N LEU A 148 21.50 -13.22 -7.58
CA LEU A 148 20.35 -13.84 -6.93
C LEU A 148 20.41 -13.70 -5.41
N LEU A 149 21.62 -13.69 -4.84
CA LEU A 149 21.85 -13.47 -3.43
C LEU A 149 21.60 -12.00 -3.03
N GLU A 150 22.09 -11.02 -3.78
CA GLU A 150 21.81 -9.59 -3.56
C GLU A 150 20.32 -9.27 -3.64
N LEU A 151 19.65 -9.81 -4.67
CA LEU A 151 18.20 -9.75 -4.85
C LEU A 151 17.50 -10.36 -3.64
N ALA A 152 17.86 -11.60 -3.26
CA ALA A 152 17.24 -12.28 -2.12
C ALA A 152 17.42 -11.48 -0.81
N ILE A 153 18.62 -10.98 -0.53
CA ILE A 153 18.91 -10.17 0.66
C ILE A 153 18.05 -8.92 0.67
N PHE A 154 17.95 -8.20 -0.45
CA PHE A 154 17.13 -7.01 -0.56
C PHE A 154 15.65 -7.32 -0.23
N TYR A 155 15.03 -8.26 -0.93
CA TYR A 155 13.60 -8.54 -0.77
C TYR A 155 13.24 -9.20 0.56
N ILE A 156 14.13 -10.05 1.10
CA ILE A 156 13.94 -10.66 2.42
C ILE A 156 14.05 -9.59 3.51
N SER A 157 15.08 -8.74 3.46
CA SER A 157 15.29 -7.68 4.45
C SER A 157 14.16 -6.66 4.42
N TRP A 158 13.79 -6.19 3.23
CA TRP A 158 12.68 -5.26 3.05
C TRP A 158 11.32 -5.91 3.39
N GLY A 159 11.11 -7.17 3.04
CA GLY A 159 9.90 -7.91 3.40
C GLY A 159 9.75 -8.11 4.90
N MET A 160 10.83 -8.45 5.59
CA MET A 160 10.88 -8.53 7.06
C MET A 160 10.60 -7.16 7.69
N MET A 161 11.18 -6.09 7.15
CA MET A 161 10.94 -4.73 7.61
C MET A 161 9.47 -4.31 7.43
N VAL A 162 8.88 -4.55 6.25
CA VAL A 162 7.45 -4.30 5.98
C VAL A 162 6.60 -5.04 7.00
N PHE A 163 6.87 -6.33 7.20
CA PHE A 163 6.13 -7.15 8.15
C PHE A 163 6.20 -6.57 9.57
N MET A 164 7.40 -6.24 10.04
CA MET A 164 7.65 -5.69 11.37
C MET A 164 6.93 -4.34 11.58
N LEU A 165 6.99 -3.43 10.61
CA LEU A 165 6.30 -2.13 10.67
C LEU A 165 4.77 -2.22 10.51
N THR A 166 4.23 -3.40 10.18
CA THR A 166 2.80 -3.61 9.89
C THR A 166 2.16 -4.77 10.67
N LEU A 167 2.74 -5.15 11.81
CA LEU A 167 2.20 -6.21 12.70
C LEU A 167 0.79 -5.89 13.26
N GLY A 168 0.36 -4.62 13.25
CA GLY A 168 -0.94 -4.21 13.76
C GLY A 168 -2.13 -4.61 12.87
N LYS A 169 -3.27 -4.95 13.47
CA LYS A 169 -4.53 -5.19 12.73
C LYS A 169 -4.96 -3.98 11.90
N ARG A 170 -4.75 -2.78 12.45
CA ARG A 170 -5.02 -1.49 11.79
C ARG A 170 -4.22 -1.27 10.50
N SER A 171 -3.07 -1.92 10.35
CA SER A 171 -2.19 -1.80 9.18
C SER A 171 -2.23 -3.01 8.25
N GLY A 172 -3.19 -3.92 8.43
CA GLY A 172 -3.33 -5.12 7.58
C GLY A 172 -3.48 -4.79 6.09
N GLU A 173 -4.31 -3.81 5.74
CA GLU A 173 -4.47 -3.37 4.34
C GLU A 173 -3.19 -2.72 3.79
N ALA A 174 -2.51 -1.90 4.59
CA ALA A 174 -1.23 -1.29 4.20
C ALA A 174 -0.17 -2.36 3.92
N ARG A 175 -0.14 -3.41 4.73
CA ARG A 175 0.75 -4.56 4.57
C ARG A 175 0.54 -5.21 3.20
N ASN A 176 -0.71 -5.48 2.84
CA ASN A 176 -1.05 -6.08 1.54
C ASN A 176 -0.57 -5.20 0.37
N TRP A 177 -0.74 -3.88 0.47
CA TRP A 177 -0.27 -2.94 -0.57
C TRP A 177 1.25 -2.92 -0.68
N CYS A 178 1.97 -2.91 0.45
CA CYS A 178 3.43 -2.97 0.46
C CYS A 178 3.95 -4.26 -0.17
N PHE A 179 3.40 -5.42 0.21
CA PHE A 179 3.79 -6.72 -0.37
C PHE A 179 3.45 -6.80 -1.86
N THR A 180 2.30 -6.29 -2.28
CA THR A 180 1.93 -6.23 -3.70
C THR A 180 2.93 -5.38 -4.48
N GLY A 181 3.31 -4.22 -3.94
CA GLY A 181 4.34 -3.37 -4.52
C GLY A 181 5.68 -4.09 -4.67
N MET A 182 6.13 -4.82 -3.64
CA MET A 182 7.37 -5.62 -3.74
C MET A 182 7.28 -6.72 -4.78
N VAL A 183 6.16 -7.44 -4.87
CA VAL A 183 5.99 -8.51 -5.88
C VAL A 183 6.05 -7.92 -7.28
N VAL A 184 5.36 -6.80 -7.53
CA VAL A 184 5.43 -6.10 -8.82
C VAL A 184 6.86 -5.64 -9.11
N MET A 185 7.55 -5.09 -8.11
CA MET A 185 8.94 -4.68 -8.22
C MET A 185 9.86 -5.83 -8.63
N LEU A 186 9.73 -6.97 -7.94
CA LEU A 186 10.50 -8.18 -8.19
C LEU A 186 10.24 -8.72 -9.60
N VAL A 187 8.99 -8.73 -10.03
CA VAL A 187 8.63 -9.16 -11.38
C VAL A 187 9.26 -8.25 -12.42
N VAL A 188 9.22 -6.93 -12.24
CA VAL A 188 9.85 -5.97 -13.15
C VAL A 188 11.36 -6.20 -13.22
N GLU A 189 12.01 -6.34 -12.07
CA GLU A 189 13.46 -6.54 -11.97
C GLU A 189 13.92 -7.86 -12.60
N VAL A 190 13.24 -8.97 -12.30
CA VAL A 190 13.51 -10.28 -12.92
C VAL A 190 13.27 -10.22 -14.42
N THR A 191 12.22 -9.53 -14.88
CA THR A 191 11.93 -9.37 -16.31
C THR A 191 13.01 -8.56 -17.02
N MET A 192 13.49 -7.46 -16.42
CA MET A 192 14.61 -6.65 -16.93
C MET A 192 15.89 -7.48 -17.07
N MET A 193 16.17 -8.31 -16.08
CA MET A 193 17.43 -9.07 -16.06
C MET A 193 17.41 -10.26 -17.03
N THR A 194 16.30 -10.99 -17.10
CA THR A 194 16.17 -12.21 -17.90
C THR A 194 15.90 -11.95 -19.37
N SER A 195 15.31 -10.81 -19.71
CA SER A 195 15.03 -10.46 -21.10
C SER A 195 16.32 -10.01 -21.82
N SER A 196 16.47 -10.44 -23.08
CA SER A 196 17.53 -9.95 -23.97
C SER A 196 17.15 -8.65 -24.69
N THR A 197 15.86 -8.31 -24.72
CA THR A 197 15.31 -7.08 -25.28
C THR A 197 14.83 -6.16 -24.17
N ASN A 198 15.00 -4.84 -24.36
CA ASN A 198 14.47 -3.83 -23.45
C ASN A 198 12.96 -4.02 -23.25
N PRO A 199 12.53 -4.42 -22.04
CA PRO A 199 11.13 -4.67 -21.82
C PRO A 199 10.36 -3.35 -21.65
N ILE A 200 10.99 -2.30 -21.09
CA ILE A 200 10.33 -1.01 -20.88
C ILE A 200 10.16 -0.30 -22.22
N PRO A 201 8.96 0.23 -22.52
CA PRO A 201 8.76 1.04 -23.70
C PRO A 201 9.70 2.25 -23.70
N THR A 202 10.33 2.52 -24.84
CA THR A 202 11.32 3.60 -25.00
C THR A 202 10.80 4.98 -24.63
N TRP A 203 9.48 5.20 -24.63
CA TRP A 203 8.86 6.45 -24.19
C TRP A 203 8.84 6.64 -22.66
N LEU A 204 8.87 5.55 -21.88
CA LEU A 204 8.64 5.59 -20.44
C LEU A 204 9.89 6.03 -19.66
N PHE A 205 11.09 5.72 -20.16
CA PHE A 205 12.38 6.25 -19.65
C PHE A 205 13.46 6.26 -20.75
N PRO A 206 13.39 7.17 -21.75
CA PRO A 206 14.22 7.11 -22.95
C PRO A 206 15.73 7.24 -22.68
N ALA A 207 16.10 7.92 -21.59
CA ALA A 207 17.49 8.22 -21.25
C ALA A 207 18.09 7.29 -20.18
N LEU A 208 17.27 6.42 -19.55
CA LEU A 208 17.75 5.53 -18.49
C LEU A 208 18.08 4.15 -19.05
N THR A 209 19.09 3.54 -18.46
CA THR A 209 19.48 2.15 -18.67
C THR A 209 18.73 1.22 -17.71
N GLU A 210 18.74 -0.09 -17.96
CA GLU A 210 17.96 -1.07 -17.18
C GLU A 210 18.36 -1.05 -15.70
N HIS A 211 19.67 -1.06 -15.40
CA HIS A 211 20.16 -0.96 -14.03
C HIS A 211 19.76 0.34 -13.32
N GLU A 212 19.66 1.46 -14.04
CA GLU A 212 19.21 2.72 -13.46
C GLU A 212 17.72 2.73 -13.16
N VAL A 213 16.92 2.03 -13.96
CA VAL A 213 15.49 1.86 -13.66
C VAL A 213 15.31 1.00 -12.41
N VAL A 214 16.03 -0.12 -12.30
CA VAL A 214 16.00 -0.96 -11.10
C VAL A 214 16.43 -0.15 -9.87
N TRP A 215 17.51 0.62 -9.98
CA TRP A 215 17.96 1.53 -8.94
C TRP A 215 16.89 2.57 -8.57
N LEU A 216 16.25 3.21 -9.55
CA LEU A 216 15.18 4.19 -9.34
C LEU A 216 14.01 3.55 -8.59
N LEU A 217 13.67 2.32 -8.95
CA LEU A 217 12.59 1.55 -8.35
C LEU A 217 12.89 1.23 -6.87
N HIS A 218 14.11 0.76 -6.58
CA HIS A 218 14.59 0.51 -5.21
C HIS A 218 14.61 1.80 -4.39
N ASN A 219 14.99 2.92 -4.99
CA ASN A 219 15.05 4.20 -4.32
C ASN A 219 13.66 4.80 -4.00
N LEU A 220 12.68 4.57 -4.88
CA LEU A 220 11.30 5.02 -4.70
C LEU A 220 10.50 4.12 -3.74
N PHE A 221 10.91 2.86 -3.57
CA PHE A 221 10.22 1.88 -2.73
C PHE A 221 10.03 2.33 -1.26
N PRO A 222 11.02 2.89 -0.56
CA PRO A 222 10.83 3.45 0.79
C PRO A 222 9.72 4.51 0.86
N ALA A 223 9.65 5.39 -0.14
CA ALA A 223 8.62 6.43 -0.22
C ALA A 223 7.23 5.83 -0.43
N PHE A 224 7.14 4.86 -1.35
CA PHE A 224 5.93 4.09 -1.61
C PHE A 224 5.44 3.38 -0.34
N MET A 225 6.33 2.67 0.36
CA MET A 225 6.00 1.99 1.62
C MET A 225 5.47 2.97 2.68
N ASN A 226 6.11 4.13 2.82
CA ASN A 226 5.66 5.17 3.74
C ASN A 226 4.24 5.66 3.38
N GLY A 227 3.98 5.85 2.08
CA GLY A 227 2.67 6.18 1.54
C GLY A 227 1.62 5.12 1.84
N CYS A 228 1.90 3.85 1.54
CA CYS A 228 0.99 2.74 1.84
C CYS A 228 0.67 2.64 3.32
N ARG A 229 1.66 2.83 4.20
CA ARG A 229 1.48 2.75 5.65
C ARG A 229 0.66 3.92 6.21
N SER A 230 0.96 5.14 5.77
CA SER A 230 0.25 6.36 6.21
C SER A 230 -1.19 6.40 5.69
N LEU A 231 -1.40 6.12 4.40
CA LEU A 231 -2.71 6.07 3.79
C LEU A 231 -3.54 4.88 4.27
N GLY A 232 -2.94 3.69 4.41
CA GLY A 232 -3.64 2.52 4.89
C GLY A 232 -4.17 2.70 6.32
N ALA A 233 -3.39 3.34 7.21
CA ALA A 233 -3.84 3.66 8.57
C ALA A 233 -4.94 4.74 8.62
N TYR A 234 -4.97 5.65 7.64
CA TYR A 234 -5.99 6.71 7.50
C TYR A 234 -7.29 6.20 6.84
N LEU A 235 -7.17 5.26 5.91
CA LEU A 235 -8.28 4.64 5.18
C LEU A 235 -8.83 3.39 5.88
N TYR A 236 -8.21 2.96 6.98
CA TYR A 236 -8.67 1.85 7.80
C TYR A 236 -10.04 2.15 8.39
N VAL A 237 -10.98 1.24 8.15
CA VAL A 237 -12.30 1.21 8.78
C VAL A 237 -12.42 -0.17 9.41
N ASP A 238 -12.75 -0.22 10.70
CA ASP A 238 -12.88 -1.48 11.43
C ASP A 238 -14.19 -2.18 11.08
N LEU A 239 -14.18 -2.88 9.95
CA LEU A 239 -15.35 -3.61 9.45
C LEU A 239 -15.73 -4.76 10.39
N ASP A 240 -14.76 -5.39 11.05
CA ASP A 240 -14.98 -6.48 11.99
C ASP A 240 -15.70 -6.00 13.25
N ALA A 241 -15.29 -4.85 13.80
CA ALA A 241 -15.98 -4.25 14.94
C ALA A 241 -17.43 -3.89 14.60
N GLN A 242 -17.66 -3.31 13.41
CA GLN A 242 -19.01 -2.98 12.94
C GLN A 242 -19.87 -4.22 12.68
N THR A 243 -19.30 -5.24 12.04
CA THR A 243 -20.00 -6.51 11.77
C THR A 243 -20.34 -7.23 13.07
N ARG A 244 -19.44 -7.19 14.07
CA ARG A 244 -19.73 -7.70 15.42
C ARG A 244 -20.86 -6.92 16.09
N GLN A 245 -20.86 -5.59 16.00
CA GLN A 245 -21.96 -4.77 16.53
C GLN A 245 -23.29 -5.12 15.87
N LEU A 246 -23.30 -5.32 14.54
CA LEU A 246 -24.49 -5.77 13.81
C LEU A 246 -24.95 -7.16 14.27
N LEU A 247 -24.04 -8.13 14.36
CA LEU A 247 -24.36 -9.50 14.79
C LEU A 247 -24.93 -9.52 16.21
N VAL A 248 -24.37 -8.71 17.12
CA VAL A 248 -24.89 -8.57 18.48
C VAL A 248 -26.29 -7.94 18.46
N ALA A 249 -26.50 -6.88 17.71
CA ALA A 249 -27.81 -6.23 17.57
C ALA A 249 -28.88 -7.19 16.99
N LEU A 250 -28.53 -7.97 15.96
CA LEU A 250 -29.41 -9.00 15.38
C LEU A 250 -29.71 -10.13 16.36
N GLN A 251 -28.70 -10.56 17.14
CA GLN A 251 -28.90 -11.58 18.17
C GLN A 251 -29.83 -11.09 19.27
N GLU A 252 -29.71 -9.84 19.68
CA GLU A 252 -30.58 -9.22 20.68
C GLU A 252 -32.02 -9.10 20.17
N GLN A 253 -32.20 -8.68 18.91
CA GLN A 253 -33.51 -8.69 18.25
C GLN A 253 -34.15 -10.09 18.21
N ASN A 254 -33.37 -11.13 17.89
CA ASN A 254 -33.88 -12.50 17.87
C ASN A 254 -34.31 -13.00 19.26
N LYS A 255 -33.57 -12.63 20.32
CA LYS A 255 -33.95 -12.95 21.70
C LYS A 255 -35.26 -12.25 22.10
N ASP A 256 -35.41 -10.98 21.76
CA ASP A 256 -36.62 -10.21 22.04
C ASP A 256 -37.84 -10.83 21.33
N MET A 257 -37.70 -11.22 20.06
CA MET A 257 -38.75 -11.89 19.31
C MET A 257 -39.17 -13.23 19.95
N LEU A 258 -38.21 -14.02 20.43
CA LEU A 258 -38.51 -15.28 21.13
C LEU A 258 -39.26 -15.07 22.45
N LEU A 259 -38.91 -14.01 23.21
CA LEU A 259 -39.63 -13.64 24.42
C LEU A 259 -41.06 -13.21 24.11
N VAL A 260 -41.26 -12.39 23.06
CA VAL A 260 -42.58 -12.00 22.58
C VAL A 260 -43.41 -13.23 22.19
N LEU A 261 -42.83 -14.16 21.42
CA LEU A 261 -43.52 -15.40 21.01
C LEU A 261 -43.92 -16.24 22.22
N ARG A 262 -43.02 -16.39 23.20
CA ARG A 262 -43.31 -17.10 24.46
C ARG A 262 -44.46 -16.44 25.22
N ASP A 263 -44.45 -15.12 25.35
CA ASP A 263 -45.50 -14.38 26.07
C ASP A 263 -46.84 -14.44 25.35
N ILE A 264 -46.85 -14.38 24.01
CA ILE A 264 -48.05 -14.62 23.20
C ILE A 264 -48.56 -16.04 23.41
N GLN A 265 -47.70 -17.05 23.42
CA GLN A 265 -48.11 -18.44 23.62
C GLN A 265 -48.72 -18.66 25.00
N ILE A 266 -48.13 -18.08 26.05
CA ILE A 266 -48.71 -18.08 27.41
C ILE A 266 -50.05 -17.33 27.42
N GLY A 267 -50.13 -16.19 26.74
CA GLY A 267 -51.37 -15.43 26.55
C GLY A 267 -52.48 -16.24 25.87
N VAL A 268 -52.16 -16.94 24.78
CA VAL A 268 -53.12 -17.79 24.05
C VAL A 268 -53.53 -18.98 24.90
N GLN A 269 -52.59 -19.65 25.58
CA GLN A 269 -52.89 -20.76 26.48
C GLN A 269 -53.78 -20.32 27.65
N THR A 270 -53.53 -19.15 28.23
CA THR A 270 -54.37 -18.62 29.32
C THR A 270 -55.77 -18.26 28.83
N VAL A 271 -55.92 -17.69 27.64
CA VAL A 271 -57.22 -17.41 27.01
C VAL A 271 -57.96 -18.70 26.64
N GLN A 272 -57.26 -19.71 26.10
CA GLN A 272 -57.83 -21.03 25.82
C GLN A 272 -58.25 -21.75 27.11
N ALA A 273 -57.47 -21.63 28.18
CA ALA A 273 -57.77 -22.23 29.48
C ALA A 273 -58.93 -21.54 30.21
N HIS A 274 -59.16 -20.23 29.99
CA HIS A 274 -60.20 -19.46 30.67
C HIS A 274 -61.48 -19.24 29.85
N GLY A 275 -61.53 -19.70 28.60
CA GLY A 275 -62.72 -19.58 27.76
C GLY A 275 -63.03 -18.14 27.34
N TRP A 276 -63.38 -17.96 26.08
CA TRP A 276 -63.75 -16.67 25.52
C TRP A 276 -65.18 -16.31 25.94
N GLY A 277 -65.38 -15.90 27.19
CA GLY A 277 -66.70 -15.55 27.70
C GLY A 277 -66.62 -14.63 28.91
N GLY A 278 -67.02 -13.37 28.75
CA GLY A 278 -67.25 -12.51 29.91
C GLY A 278 -67.16 -11.00 29.67
N GLY A 279 -67.81 -10.48 28.63
CA GLY A 279 -68.27 -9.10 28.68
C GLY A 279 -69.49 -9.00 29.61
N GLY A 280 -69.38 -8.24 30.70
CA GLY A 280 -70.52 -7.72 31.46
C GLY A 280 -70.96 -8.49 32.72
N ARG A 281 -70.63 -7.95 33.89
CA ARG A 281 -71.55 -7.30 34.85
C ARG A 281 -70.82 -7.11 36.18
N ALA A 282 -70.76 -5.85 36.62
CA ALA A 282 -70.57 -5.53 38.02
C ALA A 282 -71.72 -6.17 38.81
N ALA A 283 -71.40 -7.11 39.70
CA ALA A 283 -72.29 -7.57 40.74
C ALA A 283 -71.72 -7.06 42.07
N ALA A 284 -72.34 -6.00 42.58
CA ALA A 284 -72.15 -5.53 43.93
C ALA A 284 -72.84 -6.50 44.89
N THR A 285 -72.10 -7.10 45.82
CA THR A 285 -72.60 -7.57 47.12
C THR A 285 -71.45 -7.69 48.12
N GLY A 286 -71.47 -6.82 49.13
CA GLY A 286 -71.23 -7.10 50.57
C GLY A 286 -69.95 -7.82 51.01
N ASP A 287 -69.06 -7.02 51.63
CA ASP A 287 -68.23 -7.28 52.82
C ASP A 287 -67.98 -8.72 53.30
N VAL A 288 -66.70 -9.15 53.32
CA VAL A 288 -65.99 -9.64 54.53
C VAL A 288 -64.50 -9.32 54.42
N ALA A 289 -63.91 -8.86 55.53
CA ALA A 289 -62.59 -8.29 55.69
C ALA A 289 -61.41 -9.29 55.79
N ALA A 290 -60.22 -8.73 55.58
CA ALA A 290 -58.90 -9.07 56.15
C ALA A 290 -58.07 -10.24 55.56
N ALA A 291 -56.95 -9.91 54.89
CA ALA A 291 -55.59 -10.17 55.39
C ALA A 291 -54.54 -9.73 54.35
N GLY A 292 -53.47 -9.09 54.85
CA GLY A 292 -52.43 -8.42 54.08
C GLY A 292 -51.68 -9.28 53.04
N GLY A 293 -51.46 -8.66 51.89
CA GLY A 293 -50.51 -9.09 50.87
C GLY A 293 -50.43 -7.97 49.85
N GLY A 294 -49.29 -7.29 49.77
CA GLY A 294 -49.07 -6.19 48.83
C GLY A 294 -49.46 -6.61 47.43
N ALA A 295 -50.50 -5.98 46.88
CA ALA A 295 -50.93 -6.21 45.52
C ALA A 295 -49.82 -5.74 44.57
N ILE A 296 -49.02 -6.68 44.08
CA ILE A 296 -48.21 -6.47 42.89
C ILE A 296 -49.20 -6.07 41.79
N PRO A 297 -49.09 -4.89 41.17
CA PRO A 297 -50.01 -4.49 40.13
C PRO A 297 -49.94 -5.52 39.01
N ARG A 298 -51.01 -6.30 38.87
CA ARG A 298 -51.12 -7.35 37.87
C ARG A 298 -51.21 -6.62 36.53
N ALA A 299 -50.07 -6.49 35.84
CA ALA A 299 -50.00 -5.83 34.54
C ALA A 299 -51.10 -6.40 33.66
N THR A 300 -52.06 -5.55 33.29
CA THR A 300 -53.15 -5.93 32.39
C THR A 300 -52.55 -6.50 31.10
N PRO A 301 -53.18 -7.51 30.45
CA PRO A 301 -52.66 -8.11 29.22
C PRO A 301 -52.29 -7.06 28.16
N THR A 302 -53.06 -5.96 28.11
CA THR A 302 -52.83 -4.78 27.28
C THR A 302 -51.58 -3.97 27.64
N GLY A 303 -51.20 -3.89 28.92
CA GLY A 303 -49.98 -3.21 29.38
C GLY A 303 -48.72 -3.97 28.99
N LYS A 304 -48.73 -5.30 29.15
CA LYS A 304 -47.65 -6.17 28.65
C LYS A 304 -47.55 -6.16 27.13
N LEU A 305 -48.69 -6.15 26.43
CA LEU A 305 -48.69 -6.07 24.96
C LEU A 305 -48.09 -4.75 24.47
N LYS A 306 -48.40 -3.63 25.14
CA LYS A 306 -47.82 -2.32 24.85
C LYS A 306 -46.31 -2.29 25.15
N GLU A 307 -45.88 -2.87 26.27
CA GLU A 307 -44.45 -3.00 26.60
C GLU A 307 -43.70 -3.85 25.56
N LEU A 308 -44.26 -4.97 25.13
CA LEU A 308 -43.68 -5.82 24.10
C LEU A 308 -43.63 -5.10 22.73
N GLN A 309 -44.67 -4.33 22.41
CA GLN A 309 -44.71 -3.53 21.19
C GLN A 309 -43.68 -2.41 21.20
N ASP A 310 -43.44 -1.78 22.35
CA ASP A 310 -42.42 -0.74 22.53
C ASP A 310 -41.00 -1.34 22.48
N ARG A 311 -40.78 -2.54 23.05
CA ARG A 311 -39.51 -3.28 22.94
C ARG A 311 -39.20 -3.68 21.49
N LEU A 312 -40.17 -4.21 20.76
CA LEU A 312 -40.03 -4.54 19.34
C LEU A 312 -39.75 -3.31 18.48
N ARG A 313 -40.42 -2.18 18.76
CA ARG A 313 -40.14 -0.91 18.08
C ARG A 313 -38.72 -0.43 18.34
N SER A 314 -38.28 -0.45 19.60
CA SER A 314 -36.93 -0.06 20.01
C SER A 314 -35.86 -0.93 19.33
N SER A 315 -36.05 -2.25 19.33
CA SER A 315 -35.15 -3.21 18.70
C SER A 315 -35.09 -3.01 17.17
N ASN A 316 -36.23 -2.80 16.52
CA ASN A 316 -36.30 -2.47 15.09
C ASN A 316 -35.60 -1.13 14.76
N THR A 317 -35.72 -0.10 15.61
CA THR A 317 -34.99 1.16 15.41
C THR A 317 -33.48 1.00 15.58
N ASN A 318 -33.02 0.19 16.54
CA ASN A 318 -31.59 -0.07 16.74
C ASN A 318 -30.98 -0.81 15.55
N VAL A 319 -31.70 -1.79 15.01
CA VAL A 319 -31.29 -2.54 13.81
C VAL A 319 -31.32 -1.63 12.58
N ALA A 320 -32.36 -0.79 12.42
CA ALA A 320 -32.43 0.17 11.32
C ALA A 320 -31.30 1.21 11.38
N GLN A 321 -30.93 1.67 12.57
CA GLN A 321 -29.79 2.56 12.78
C GLN A 321 -28.45 1.86 12.47
N ALA A 322 -28.27 0.60 12.90
CA ALA A 322 -27.10 -0.19 12.56
C ALA A 322 -26.98 -0.41 11.04
N VAL A 323 -28.09 -0.70 10.36
CA VAL A 323 -28.15 -0.86 8.90
C VAL A 323 -27.89 0.46 8.18
N GLN A 324 -28.41 1.60 8.66
CA GLN A 324 -28.12 2.92 8.08
C GLN A 324 -26.66 3.33 8.25
N GLN A 325 -26.02 3.00 9.39
CA GLN A 325 -24.59 3.24 9.59
C GLN A 325 -23.72 2.45 8.60
N ILE A 326 -24.19 1.28 8.16
CA ILE A 326 -23.53 0.45 7.16
C ILE A 326 -23.81 0.96 5.74
N ASN A 327 -25.07 1.28 5.41
CA ASN A 327 -25.45 1.78 4.08
C ASN A 327 -24.92 3.20 3.77
N GLY A 328 -24.59 3.99 4.80
CA GLY A 328 -24.00 5.32 4.65
C GLY A 328 -22.49 5.31 4.32
N GLN A 329 -21.83 4.15 4.29
CA GLN A 329 -20.40 4.06 3.99
C GLN A 329 -20.15 3.39 2.63
N PRO A 330 -19.15 3.87 1.86
CA PRO A 330 -18.87 3.32 0.54
C PRO A 330 -18.50 1.84 0.67
N ASN A 331 -19.24 1.00 -0.05
CA ASN A 331 -19.10 -0.44 -0.14
C ASN A 331 -17.64 -0.80 -0.49
N LYS A 332 -16.84 -1.15 0.52
CA LYS A 332 -15.42 -1.49 0.33
C LYS A 332 -15.34 -3.00 0.13
N SER A 333 -15.51 -3.46 -1.12
CA SER A 333 -15.04 -4.81 -1.45
C SER A 333 -13.53 -4.82 -1.25
N SER A 334 -13.02 -5.62 -0.32
CA SER A 334 -11.59 -5.80 -0.02
C SER A 334 -10.82 -6.51 -1.14
N ASN A 335 -11.23 -6.33 -2.39
CA ASN A 335 -10.57 -6.87 -3.57
C ASN A 335 -9.64 -5.83 -4.18
N MET A 336 -9.50 -4.62 -3.62
CA MET A 336 -8.67 -3.57 -4.22
C MET A 336 -7.19 -3.97 -4.31
N GLY A 337 -6.66 -4.75 -3.35
CA GLY A 337 -5.32 -5.34 -3.47
C GLY A 337 -5.21 -6.33 -4.63
N PHE A 338 -6.22 -7.20 -4.80
CA PHE A 338 -6.30 -8.14 -5.91
C PHE A 338 -6.47 -7.44 -7.27
N TYR A 339 -7.30 -6.40 -7.33
CA TYR A 339 -7.46 -5.56 -8.52
C TYR A 339 -6.21 -4.74 -8.83
N LEU A 340 -5.49 -4.24 -7.84
CA LEU A 340 -4.19 -3.58 -8.05
C LEU A 340 -3.12 -4.59 -8.50
N MET A 341 -3.18 -5.83 -8.03
CA MET A 341 -2.27 -6.89 -8.49
C MET A 341 -2.58 -7.32 -9.92
N ILE A 342 -3.87 -7.48 -10.27
CA ILE A 342 -4.30 -7.77 -11.64
C ILE A 342 -4.02 -6.58 -12.56
N LEU A 343 -4.34 -5.36 -12.15
CA LEU A 343 -4.09 -4.16 -12.94
C LEU A 343 -2.60 -3.88 -13.07
N GLY A 344 -1.82 -4.12 -12.01
CA GLY A 344 -0.36 -4.13 -12.06
C GLY A 344 0.16 -5.18 -13.04
N TYR A 345 -0.35 -6.41 -12.98
CA TYR A 345 -0.02 -7.48 -13.92
C TYR A 345 -0.42 -7.14 -15.36
N ILE A 346 -1.60 -6.54 -15.59
CA ILE A 346 -2.07 -6.11 -16.91
C ILE A 346 -1.20 -4.95 -17.43
N VAL A 347 -0.88 -3.97 -16.59
CA VAL A 347 0.00 -2.85 -16.97
C VAL A 347 1.40 -3.35 -17.27
N VAL A 348 1.95 -4.25 -16.45
CA VAL A 348 3.22 -4.94 -16.70
C VAL A 348 3.12 -5.72 -18.02
N ALA A 349 2.14 -6.61 -18.18
CA ALA A 349 1.96 -7.41 -19.39
C ALA A 349 1.74 -6.57 -20.66
N TYR A 350 1.12 -5.39 -20.57
CA TYR A 350 0.87 -4.49 -21.69
C TYR A 350 2.05 -3.56 -21.99
N LEU A 351 2.88 -3.26 -20.98
CA LEU A 351 4.14 -2.53 -21.16
C LEU A 351 5.27 -3.45 -21.68
N PHE A 352 5.17 -4.75 -21.41
CA PHE A 352 6.20 -5.76 -21.69
C PHE A 352 5.82 -6.76 -22.82
N GLN A 353 4.72 -6.54 -23.53
CA GLN A 353 4.40 -7.14 -24.84
C GLN A 353 4.87 -6.22 -25.96
#